data_AF-A0A7R7GTX5-F1
#
_entry.id   AF-A0A7R7GTX5-F1
#
_cell.length_a   1.000
_cell.length_b   1.000
_cell.length_c   1.000
_cell.angle_alpha   90.00
_cell.angle_beta   90.00
_cell.angle_gamma   90.00
#
_symmetry.space_group_name_H-M   'P 1'
#
loop_
_entity.id
_entity.type
_entity.pdbx_description
1 polymer ?
#
loop_
_entity_poly.entity_id
_entity_poly.type
_entity_poly.pdbx_seq_one_letter_code
_entity_poly.pdbx_strand_id
1 'polypeptide(L)'
;MEDEVSRLLQRRCVWMTEQGQVPVAEGPMSKVFSTEALVRASQDMVELVGPDAMRSYFEPTAPQDGRFEHLMRFSLGTTIYAGTSEVQRSIIAQRGLGLPR
;
A
#
# COMPACT_ATOMS: atom_id res chain seq x y z
N MET A 1 -8.19 3.51 -10.55
CA MET A 1 -8.23 2.07 -10.89
C MET A 1 -7.50 1.22 -9.85
N GLU A 2 -6.28 1.58 -9.43
CA GLU A 2 -5.55 0.79 -8.41
C GLU A 2 -6.22 0.76 -7.03
N ASP A 3 -6.84 1.85 -6.56
CA ASP A 3 -7.58 1.86 -5.29
C ASP A 3 -8.69 0.79 -5.26
N GLU A 4 -9.45 0.68 -6.35
CA GLU A 4 -10.50 -0.31 -6.47
C GLU A 4 -9.95 -1.74 -6.42
N VAL A 5 -8.84 -2.01 -7.11
CA VAL A 5 -8.17 -3.32 -7.06
C VAL A 5 -7.66 -3.62 -5.65
N SER A 6 -7.03 -2.66 -4.98
CA SER A 6 -6.57 -2.77 -3.60
C SER A 6 -7.71 -3.14 -2.66
N ARG A 7 -8.82 -2.40 -2.74
CA ARG A 7 -10.03 -2.64 -1.94
C ARG A 7 -10.63 -4.02 -2.20
N LEU A 8 -10.67 -4.47 -3.45
CA LEU A 8 -11.20 -5.80 -3.80
C LEU A 8 -10.29 -6.93 -3.33
N LEU A 9 -8.97 -6.79 -3.41
CA LEU A 9 -8.00 -7.76 -2.86
C LEU A 9 -8.13 -7.89 -1.33
N GLN A 10 -8.28 -6.77 -0.64
CA GLN A 10 -8.50 -6.76 0.81
C GLN A 10 -9.82 -7.44 1.17
N ARG A 11 -10.91 -7.09 0.49
CA ARG A 11 -12.24 -7.71 0.70
C ARG A 11 -12.22 -9.21 0.41
N ARG A 12 -11.47 -9.67 -0.59
CA ARG A 12 -11.28 -11.09 -0.86
C ARG A 12 -10.64 -11.82 0.32
N CYS A 13 -9.63 -11.23 0.96
CA CYS A 13 -8.99 -11.85 2.14
C CYS A 13 -9.97 -11.97 3.32
N VAL A 14 -10.78 -10.94 3.55
CA VAL A 14 -11.84 -10.96 4.58
C VAL A 14 -12.86 -12.05 4.25
N TRP A 15 -13.38 -12.06 3.01
CA TRP A 15 -14.34 -13.06 2.57
C TRP A 15 -13.80 -14.50 2.70
N MET A 16 -12.55 -14.77 2.32
CA MET A 16 -11.92 -16.08 2.50
C MET A 16 -11.93 -16.52 3.97
N THR A 17 -11.62 -15.59 4.87
CA THR A 17 -11.65 -15.85 6.32
C THR A 17 -13.06 -16.20 6.80
N GLU A 18 -14.08 -15.49 6.32
CA GLU A 18 -15.49 -15.80 6.60
C GLU A 18 -15.93 -17.16 6.05
N GLN A 19 -15.31 -17.65 4.98
CA GLN A 19 -15.51 -19.00 4.45
C GLN A 19 -14.69 -20.08 5.17
N GLY A 20 -14.01 -19.75 6.28
CA GLY A 20 -13.15 -20.68 7.02
C GLY A 20 -11.83 -21.01 6.32
N GLN A 21 -11.44 -20.23 5.30
CA GLN A 21 -10.17 -20.36 4.60
C GLN A 21 -9.13 -19.41 5.22
N VAL A 22 -7.85 -19.77 5.11
CA VAL A 22 -6.75 -18.91 5.55
C VAL A 22 -6.08 -18.29 4.31
N PRO A 23 -6.09 -16.96 4.13
CA PRO A 23 -5.49 -16.29 2.97
C PRO A 23 -3.95 -16.20 3.08
N VAL A 24 -3.28 -17.35 2.98
CA VAL A 24 -1.84 -17.48 3.24
C VAL A 24 -0.99 -16.67 2.25
N ALA A 25 -1.34 -16.69 0.96
CA ALA A 25 -0.62 -15.94 -0.07
C ALA A 25 -1.37 -14.66 -0.46
N GLU A 26 -2.70 -14.68 -0.36
CA GLU A 26 -3.58 -13.59 -0.74
C GLU A 26 -3.42 -12.37 0.17
N GLY A 27 -3.20 -12.57 1.48
CA GLY A 27 -2.88 -11.48 2.40
C GLY A 27 -1.60 -10.72 1.98
N PRO A 28 -0.46 -11.42 1.82
CA PRO A 28 0.76 -10.86 1.25
C PRO A 28 0.57 -10.17 -0.11
N MET A 29 -0.16 -10.80 -1.04
CA MET A 29 -0.47 -10.21 -2.36
C MET A 29 -1.23 -8.89 -2.21
N SER A 30 -2.26 -8.87 -1.37
CA SER A 30 -3.05 -7.68 -1.08
C SER A 30 -2.19 -6.58 -0.47
N LYS A 31 -1.28 -6.90 0.45
CA LYS A 31 -0.37 -5.93 1.09
C LYS A 31 0.59 -5.33 0.07
N VAL A 32 1.30 -6.16 -0.68
CA VAL A 32 2.30 -5.68 -1.68
C VAL A 32 1.62 -4.75 -2.67
N PHE A 33 0.49 -5.18 -3.26
CA PHE A 33 -0.22 -4.36 -4.23
C PHE A 33 -0.70 -3.03 -3.63
N SER A 34 -1.40 -3.08 -2.50
CA SER A 34 -2.01 -1.88 -1.89
C SER A 34 -0.98 -0.84 -1.44
N THR A 35 0.15 -1.28 -0.88
CA THR A 35 1.19 -0.37 -0.38
C THR A 35 2.02 0.24 -1.51
N GLU A 36 2.34 -0.51 -2.56
CA GLU A 36 3.01 0.05 -3.74
C GLU A 36 2.09 0.97 -4.55
N ALA A 37 0.79 0.65 -4.64
CA ALA A 37 -0.22 1.54 -5.23
C ALA A 37 -0.36 2.85 -4.44
N LEU A 38 -0.28 2.80 -3.10
CA LEU A 38 -0.30 4.01 -2.27
C LEU A 38 0.91 4.91 -2.55
N VAL A 39 2.11 4.34 -2.75
CA VAL A 39 3.30 5.11 -3.12
C VAL A 39 3.09 5.81 -4.46
N ARG A 40 2.64 5.07 -5.50
CA ARG A 40 2.36 5.65 -6.82
C ARG A 40 1.30 6.74 -6.75
N ALA A 41 0.18 6.49 -6.09
CA ALA A 41 -0.87 7.50 -5.91
C ALA A 41 -0.36 8.73 -5.15
N SER A 42 0.54 8.56 -4.17
CA SER A 42 1.14 9.70 -3.46
C SER A 42 2.07 10.52 -4.36
N GLN A 43 2.82 9.86 -5.24
CA GLN A 43 3.66 10.52 -6.24
C GLN A 43 2.82 11.28 -7.27
N ASP A 44 1.75 10.66 -7.78
CA ASP A 44 0.81 11.31 -8.71
C ASP A 44 0.19 12.57 -8.08
N MET A 45 -0.15 12.52 -6.78
CA MET A 45 -0.68 13.68 -6.07
C MET A 45 0.36 14.79 -5.90
N VAL A 46 1.63 14.44 -5.64
CA VAL A 46 2.72 15.42 -5.57
C VAL A 46 2.93 16.09 -6.93
N GLU A 47 2.92 15.32 -8.02
CA GLU A 47 3.07 15.84 -9.38
C GLU A 47 1.89 16.75 -9.77
N LEU A 48 0.67 16.34 -9.45
CA LEU A 48 -0.55 17.09 -9.76
C LEU A 48 -0.62 18.44 -9.03
N VAL A 49 -0.23 18.47 -7.75
CA VAL A 49 -0.28 19.68 -6.91
C VAL A 49 0.95 20.57 -7.15
N GLY A 50 2.07 19.99 -7.57
CA GLY A 50 3.31 20.71 -7.83
C GLY A 50 4.04 21.11 -6.54
N PRO A 51 4.79 22.23 -6.55
CA PRO A 51 5.65 22.61 -5.43
C PRO A 51 4.93 22.74 -4.08
N ASP A 52 3.65 23.15 -4.08
CA ASP A 52 2.85 23.27 -2.86
C ASP A 52 2.58 21.91 -2.17
N ALA A 53 2.77 20.79 -2.87
CA ALA A 53 2.59 19.45 -2.31
C ALA A 53 3.62 19.10 -1.23
N MET A 54 4.77 19.80 -1.21
CA MET A 54 5.86 19.58 -0.26
C MET A 54 5.72 20.43 1.02
N ARG A 55 4.63 21.18 1.14
CA ARG A 55 4.37 22.07 2.27
C ARG A 55 3.75 21.28 3.40
N SER A 56 4.44 21.28 4.54
CA SER A 56 4.05 20.45 5.69
C SER A 56 2.90 21.08 6.48
N TYR A 57 2.30 20.31 7.38
CA TYR A 57 1.25 20.78 8.29
C TYR A 57 1.70 21.90 9.26
N PHE A 58 3.00 22.21 9.33
CA PHE A 58 3.51 23.37 10.07
C PHE A 58 3.28 24.70 9.35
N GLU A 59 2.93 24.67 8.06
CA GLU A 59 2.64 25.86 7.28
C GLU A 59 1.12 26.11 7.21
N PRO A 60 0.61 27.24 7.74
CA PRO A 60 -0.83 27.51 7.77
C PRO A 60 -1.51 27.59 6.40
N THR A 61 -0.73 27.77 5.33
CA THR A 61 -1.22 27.87 3.95
C THR A 61 -0.90 26.61 3.13
N ALA A 62 -0.49 25.51 3.77
CA ALA A 62 -0.30 24.22 3.10
C ALA A 62 -1.65 23.68 2.57
N PRO A 63 -1.71 23.18 1.32
CA PRO A 63 -2.92 22.56 0.80
C PRO A 63 -3.34 21.36 1.64
N GLN A 64 -4.64 21.23 1.88
CA GLN A 64 -5.20 20.10 2.64
C GLN A 64 -4.48 19.88 3.98
N ASP A 65 -4.09 20.96 4.67
CA ASP A 65 -3.37 20.92 5.95
C ASP A 65 -2.07 20.09 5.91
N GLY A 66 -1.37 20.10 4.77
CA GLY A 66 -0.10 19.38 4.58
C GLY A 66 -0.25 17.87 4.34
N ARG A 67 -1.46 17.41 4.00
CA ARG A 67 -1.73 15.98 3.80
C ARG A 67 -0.94 15.35 2.65
N PHE A 68 -0.66 16.08 1.57
CA PHE A 68 0.09 15.54 0.43
C PHE A 68 1.53 15.20 0.80
N GLU A 69 2.20 16.15 1.46
CA GLU A 69 3.55 15.99 2.01
C GLU A 69 3.62 14.81 2.98
N HIS A 70 2.68 14.77 3.93
CA HIS A 70 2.61 13.70 4.92
C HIS A 70 2.36 12.33 4.26
N LEU A 71 1.41 12.26 3.32
CA LEU A 71 1.05 11.02 2.64
C LEU A 71 2.22 10.46 1.84
N MET A 72 2.99 11.31 1.16
CA MET A 72 4.21 10.90 0.45
C MET A 72 5.20 10.24 1.42
N ARG A 73 5.55 10.89 2.53
CA ARG A 73 6.46 10.31 3.54
C ARG A 73 5.91 9.04 4.17
N PHE A 74 4.61 9.03 4.50
CA PHE A 74 3.94 7.90 5.13
C PHE A 74 3.92 6.67 4.21
N SER A 75 3.58 6.86 2.93
CA SER A 75 3.43 5.78 1.95
C SER A 75 4.68 4.90 1.84
N LEU A 76 5.87 5.51 1.88
CA LEU A 76 7.15 4.81 1.79
C LEU A 76 7.32 3.80 2.93
N GLY A 77 6.96 4.18 4.16
CA GLY A 77 7.03 3.32 5.33
C GLY A 77 6.13 2.08 5.22
N THR A 78 5.00 2.18 4.51
CA THR A 78 4.03 1.09 4.36
C THR A 78 4.60 -0.11 3.60
N THR A 79 5.58 0.12 2.72
CA THR A 79 6.26 -0.96 2.00
C THR A 79 7.20 -1.77 2.91
N ILE A 80 7.59 -1.23 4.06
CA ILE A 80 8.59 -1.80 4.97
C ILE A 80 7.95 -2.43 6.20
N TYR A 81 7.08 -1.72 6.92
CA TYR A 81 6.50 -2.24 8.15
C TYR A 81 5.49 -3.37 7.87
N ALA A 82 5.22 -4.17 8.91
CA ALA A 82 4.37 -5.37 8.82
C ALA A 82 4.86 -6.38 7.75
N GLY A 83 6.19 -6.49 7.63
CA GLY A 83 6.88 -7.30 6.63
C GLY A 83 7.16 -6.49 5.37
N THR A 84 8.45 -6.41 4.99
CA THR A 84 8.86 -5.68 3.80
C THR A 84 8.27 -6.31 2.54
N SER A 85 8.13 -5.55 1.46
CA SER A 85 7.64 -6.06 0.17
C SER A 85 8.42 -7.30 -0.31
N GLU A 86 9.72 -7.39 -0.03
CA GLU A 86 10.59 -8.54 -0.37
C GLU A 86 10.24 -9.78 0.44
N VAL A 87 9.99 -9.62 1.75
CA VAL A 87 9.55 -10.72 2.61
C VAL A 87 8.17 -11.21 2.16
N GLN A 88 7.26 -10.29 1.84
CA GLN A 88 5.92 -10.65 1.35
C GLN A 88 6.00 -11.37 0.00
N ARG A 89 6.82 -10.90 -0.94
CA ARG A 89 7.09 -11.61 -2.21
C ARG A 89 7.69 -12.99 -1.99
N SER A 90 8.57 -13.17 -1.01
CA SER A 90 9.10 -14.49 -0.64
C SER A 90 8.00 -15.43 -0.13
N ILE A 91 7.05 -14.92 0.68
CA ILE A 91 5.90 -15.70 1.14
C ILE A 91 5.01 -16.09 -0.04
N ILE A 92 4.72 -15.16 -0.96
CA ILE A 92 3.94 -15.44 -2.17
C ILE A 92 4.60 -16.54 -3.00
N ALA A 93 5.91 -16.44 -3.24
CA ALA A 93 6.68 -17.45 -3.95
C ALA A 93 6.61 -18.83 -3.28
N GLN A 94 6.91 -18.90 -1.98
CA GLN A 94 7.03 -20.18 -1.26
C GLN A 94 5.68 -20.81 -0.94
N ARG A 95 4.72 -20.00 -0.46
CA ARG A 95 3.43 -20.49 0.03
C ARG A 95 2.33 -20.45 -1.02
N GLY A 96 2.38 -19.50 -1.95
CA GLY A 96 1.40 -19.37 -3.03
C GLY A 96 1.77 -20.18 -4.27
N LEU A 97 3.05 -20.18 -4.65
CA LEU A 97 3.53 -20.83 -5.87
C LEU A 97 4.32 -22.12 -5.63
N GLY A 98 4.57 -22.50 -4.38
CA GLY A 98 5.29 -23.72 -4.02
C GLY A 98 6.78 -23.70 -4.39
N LEU A 99 7.37 -22.51 -4.57
CA LEU A 99 8.78 -22.40 -4.90
C LEU A 99 9.66 -22.79 -3.70
N PRO A 100 10.82 -23.42 -3.94
CA PRO A 100 11.77 -23.75 -2.87
C PRO A 100 12.37 -22.50 -2.23
N ARG A 101 13.00 -22.69 -1.07
CA ARG A 101 13.75 -21.65 -0.36
C ARG A 101 15.15 -21.46 -0.92
#